data_AF-A0A820WEH7-F1
#
_entry.id   AF-A0A820WEH7-F1
#
_cell.length_a   1.000
_cell.length_b   1.000
_cell.length_c   1.000
_cell.angle_alpha   90.00
_cell.angle_beta   90.00
_cell.angle_gamma   90.00
#
_symmetry.space_group_name_H-M   'P 1'
#
loop_
_entity.id
_entity.type
_entity.pdbx_description
1 polymer ?
#
loop_
_entity_poly.entity_id
_entity_poly.type
_entity_poly.pdbx_seq_one_letter_code
_entity_poly.pdbx_strand_id
1 'polypeptide(L)'
;NGVTVAGGHGEGGATNQLNLPLGLFVDDDQTVVIADYGNCRIVQWKNGDTTNGQVVAGSTTGGNGLNQLNGPADVLIDKETNSLIICDAGNRRVVRWS
;
A
#
# COMPACT_ATOMS: atom_id res chain seq x y z
N ASN A 1 3.08 -24.61 5.01
CA ASN A 1 2.77 -23.72 6.16
C ASN A 1 2.81 -22.28 5.68
N GLY A 2 1.85 -21.45 6.07
CA GLY A 2 1.87 -20.01 5.78
C GLY A 2 2.75 -19.25 6.76
N VAL A 3 3.34 -18.13 6.32
CA VAL A 3 4.14 -17.22 7.14
C VAL A 3 3.64 -15.80 6.86
N THR A 4 3.47 -14.99 7.91
CA THR A 4 3.16 -13.57 7.76
C THR A 4 4.41 -12.82 7.31
N VAL A 5 4.32 -12.09 6.20
CA VAL A 5 5.45 -11.35 5.61
C VAL A 5 5.29 -9.83 5.66
N ALA A 6 4.12 -9.35 6.09
CA ALA A 6 3.80 -7.95 6.35
C ALA A 6 2.57 -7.88 7.28
N GLY A 7 2.50 -6.88 8.16
CA GLY A 7 1.40 -6.71 9.10
C GLY A 7 1.35 -7.78 10.19
N GLY A 8 0.15 -8.24 10.56
CA GLY A 8 -0.06 -9.26 11.60
C GLY A 8 -0.21 -8.74 13.03
N HIS A 9 -0.19 -7.41 13.22
CA HIS A 9 -0.27 -6.76 14.54
C HIS A 9 -1.65 -6.15 14.83
N GLY A 10 -2.70 -6.77 14.29
CA GLY A 10 -4.08 -6.28 14.36
C GLY A 10 -4.41 -5.20 13.34
N GLU A 11 -5.69 -4.85 13.29
CA GLU A 11 -6.20 -3.76 12.46
C GLU A 11 -5.76 -2.41 13.03
N GLY A 12 -5.26 -1.50 12.17
CA GLY A 12 -4.94 -0.13 12.57
C GLY A 12 -4.04 0.60 11.59
N GLY A 13 -3.75 1.86 11.92
CA GLY A 13 -2.97 2.78 11.07
C GLY A 13 -1.49 2.89 11.43
N ALA A 14 -0.99 2.14 12.42
CA ALA A 14 0.44 2.13 12.74
C ALA A 14 1.27 1.49 11.59
N THR A 15 2.58 1.71 11.60
CA THR A 15 3.50 1.20 10.55
C THR A 15 3.66 -0.32 10.54
N ASN A 16 3.29 -1.02 11.62
CA ASN A 16 3.25 -2.48 11.71
C ASN A 16 1.83 -3.06 11.53
N GLN A 17 0.83 -2.21 11.27
CA GLN A 17 -0.57 -2.57 11.15
C GLN A 17 -1.10 -2.32 9.73
N LEU A 18 -2.13 -3.07 9.37
CA LEU A 18 -2.86 -2.97 8.12
C LEU A 18 -4.36 -2.92 8.43
N ASN A 19 -5.15 -2.30 7.56
CA ASN A 19 -6.61 -2.28 7.63
C ASN A 19 -7.19 -2.64 6.26
N LEU A 20 -7.81 -3.83 6.18
CA LEU A 20 -8.38 -4.39 4.95
C LEU A 20 -7.40 -4.33 3.74
N PRO A 21 -6.17 -4.87 3.83
CA PRO A 21 -5.26 -4.88 2.68
C PRO A 21 -5.88 -5.69 1.52
N LEU A 22 -6.01 -5.08 0.32
CA LEU A 22 -6.76 -5.70 -0.79
C LEU A 22 -5.88 -6.15 -1.96
N GLY A 23 -4.87 -5.36 -2.32
CA GLY A 23 -3.99 -5.64 -3.45
C GLY A 23 -2.53 -5.45 -3.07
N LEU A 24 -1.64 -6.12 -3.80
CA LEU A 24 -0.21 -6.06 -3.54
C LEU A 24 0.61 -6.33 -4.80
N PHE A 25 1.85 -5.85 -4.76
CA PHE A 25 2.90 -6.14 -5.72
C PHE A 25 4.17 -6.57 -4.96
N VAL A 26 4.94 -7.48 -5.56
CA VAL A 26 6.25 -7.89 -5.03
C VAL A 26 7.31 -7.56 -6.08
N ASP A 27 8.31 -6.77 -5.69
CA ASP A 27 9.43 -6.42 -6.57
C ASP A 27 10.54 -7.50 -6.57
N ASP A 28 11.56 -7.28 -7.40
CA ASP A 28 12.67 -8.24 -7.55
C ASP A 28 13.55 -8.34 -6.29
N ASP A 29 13.51 -7.33 -5.42
CA ASP A 29 14.19 -7.29 -4.12
C ASP A 29 13.35 -7.92 -2.99
N GLN A 30 12.23 -8.56 -3.34
CA GLN A 30 11.23 -9.09 -2.41
C GLN A 30 10.66 -8.02 -1.47
N THR A 31 10.60 -6.76 -1.91
CA THR A 31 9.79 -5.74 -1.23
C THR A 31 8.33 -6.01 -1.57
N VAL A 32 7.47 -6.10 -0.56
CA VAL A 32 6.02 -6.24 -0.71
C VAL A 32 5.40 -4.86 -0.58
N VAL A 33 4.75 -4.38 -1.63
CA VAL A 33 4.01 -3.11 -1.67
C VAL A 33 2.53 -3.43 -1.63
N ILE A 34 1.80 -2.83 -0.68
CA ILE A 34 0.44 -3.22 -0.33
C ILE A 34 -0.49 -2.01 -0.40
N ALA A 35 -1.64 -2.20 -1.04
CA ALA A 35 -2.76 -1.29 -0.97
C ALA A 35 -3.53 -1.51 0.34
N ASP A 36 -3.23 -0.66 1.33
CA ASP A 36 -3.83 -0.67 2.66
C ASP A 36 -5.14 0.13 2.63
N TYR A 37 -6.15 -0.50 2.03
CA TYR A 37 -7.41 0.12 1.61
C TYR A 37 -8.08 0.93 2.72
N GLY A 38 -8.26 0.33 3.90
CA GLY A 38 -8.97 0.95 5.02
C GLY A 38 -8.23 2.15 5.60
N ASN A 39 -6.91 2.19 5.44
CA ASN A 39 -6.06 3.29 5.86
C ASN A 39 -5.76 4.30 4.75
N CYS A 40 -6.36 4.18 3.56
CA CYS A 40 -6.18 5.15 2.45
C CYS A 40 -4.72 5.41 2.06
N ARG A 41 -3.87 4.38 2.10
CA ARG A 41 -2.43 4.50 1.84
C ARG A 41 -1.86 3.30 1.08
N ILE A 42 -0.70 3.50 0.48
CA ILE A 42 0.18 2.44 0.01
C ILE A 42 1.37 2.34 0.95
N VAL A 43 1.73 1.12 1.30
CA VAL A 43 2.76 0.82 2.30
C VAL A 43 3.64 -0.31 1.80
N GLN A 44 4.95 -0.23 2.07
CA GLN A 44 5.91 -1.24 1.66
C GLN A 44 6.63 -1.89 2.86
N TRP A 45 6.98 -3.16 2.71
CA TRP A 45 7.79 -3.94 3.66
C TRP A 45 8.87 -4.71 2.91
N LYS A 46 10.01 -4.92 3.56
CA LYS A 46 10.94 -5.97 3.13
C LYS A 46 10.34 -7.34 3.50
N ASN A 47 10.50 -8.33 2.62
CA ASN A 47 9.97 -9.67 2.87
C ASN A 47 10.36 -10.20 4.27
N GLY A 48 9.36 -10.61 5.04
CA GLY A 48 9.53 -11.15 6.39
C GLY A 48 9.61 -10.10 7.49
N ASP A 49 9.70 -8.80 7.15
CA ASP A 49 9.56 -7.72 8.13
C ASP A 49 8.07 -7.48 8.40
N THR A 50 7.65 -7.70 9.63
CA THR A 50 6.25 -7.50 10.05
C THR A 50 6.07 -6.23 10.88
N THR A 51 7.15 -5.49 11.16
CA THR A 51 7.18 -4.39 12.11
C THR A 51 7.48 -3.02 11.50
N ASN A 52 8.19 -2.95 10.36
CA ASN A 52 8.72 -1.69 9.84
C ASN A 52 8.13 -1.30 8.49
N GLY A 53 6.81 -1.22 8.40
CA GLY A 53 6.14 -0.75 7.18
C GLY A 53 6.41 0.72 6.91
N GLN A 54 6.62 1.06 5.64
CA GLN A 54 6.87 2.42 5.21
C GLN A 54 5.74 2.90 4.31
N VAL A 55 5.12 4.03 4.64
CA VAL A 55 4.11 4.66 3.78
C VAL A 55 4.81 5.29 2.59
N VAL A 56 4.43 4.87 1.38
CA VAL A 56 5.03 5.35 0.12
C VAL A 56 4.05 6.18 -0.73
N ALA A 57 2.75 6.09 -0.43
CA ALA A 57 1.73 6.98 -1.00
C ALA A 57 0.51 7.11 -0.08
N GLY A 58 -0.18 8.25 -0.16
CA GLY A 58 -1.38 8.54 0.63
C GLY A 58 -1.10 8.89 2.10
N SER A 59 -2.13 8.77 2.93
CA SER A 59 -2.14 9.12 4.35
C SER A 59 -3.16 8.27 5.08
N THR A 60 -3.14 8.23 6.42
CA THR A 60 -4.14 7.51 7.23
C THR A 60 -5.56 8.08 7.15
N THR A 61 -5.73 9.23 6.49
CA THR A 61 -7.02 9.84 6.18
C THR A 61 -7.24 9.89 4.67
N GLY A 62 -8.46 9.59 4.24
CA GLY A 62 -8.84 9.63 2.83
C GLY A 62 -9.01 11.05 2.30
N GLY A 63 -8.87 11.21 0.98
CA GLY A 63 -9.12 12.46 0.28
C GLY A 63 -9.10 12.29 -1.24
N ASN A 64 -9.41 13.35 -1.99
CA ASN A 64 -9.52 13.31 -3.45
C ASN A 64 -8.45 14.15 -4.19
N GLY A 65 -7.57 14.84 -3.45
CA GLY A 65 -6.41 15.52 -4.03
C GLY A 65 -5.47 14.55 -4.76
N LEU A 66 -4.62 15.05 -5.65
CA LEU A 66 -3.64 14.21 -6.37
C LEU A 66 -2.58 13.60 -5.45
N ASN A 67 -2.37 14.22 -4.28
CA ASN A 67 -1.51 13.74 -3.20
C ASN A 67 -2.31 13.03 -2.09
N GLN A 68 -3.52 12.55 -2.39
CA GLN A 68 -4.39 11.83 -1.46
C GLN A 68 -4.95 10.59 -2.15
N LEU A 69 -5.31 9.58 -1.37
CA LEU A 69 -5.99 8.37 -1.82
C LEU A 69 -7.28 8.20 -1.03
N ASN A 70 -8.20 7.40 -1.56
CA ASN A 70 -9.42 7.03 -0.88
C ASN A 70 -9.78 5.60 -1.28
N GLY A 71 -9.53 4.65 -0.39
CA GLY A 71 -9.72 3.22 -0.67
C GLY A 71 -8.91 2.72 -1.87
N PRO A 72 -7.56 2.77 -1.82
CA PRO A 72 -6.74 2.13 -2.84
C PRO A 72 -6.97 0.62 -2.80
N ALA A 73 -7.40 0.03 -3.92
CA ALA A 73 -7.75 -1.38 -4.01
C ALA A 73 -6.59 -2.25 -4.48
N ASP A 74 -5.72 -1.71 -5.33
CA ASP A 74 -4.57 -2.42 -5.88
C ASP A 74 -3.45 -1.46 -6.29
N VAL A 75 -2.24 -1.99 -6.42
CA VAL A 75 -1.04 -1.23 -6.77
C VAL A 75 -0.07 -2.07 -7.59
N LEU A 76 0.58 -1.43 -8.58
CA LEU A 76 1.71 -1.97 -9.31
C LEU A 76 2.85 -0.95 -9.35
N ILE A 77 4.08 -1.43 -9.51
CA ILE A 77 5.24 -0.59 -9.76
C ILE A 77 5.50 -0.55 -11.27
N ASP A 78 5.47 0.65 -11.84
CA ASP A 78 5.95 0.93 -13.19
C ASP A 78 7.48 1.11 -13.12
N LYS A 79 8.22 0.05 -13.46
CA LYS A 79 9.69 0.03 -13.41
C LYS A 79 10.33 0.96 -14.44
N GLU A 80 9.65 1.32 -15.52
CA GLU A 80 10.19 2.24 -16.53
C GLU A 80 10.25 3.67 -16.00
N THR A 81 9.23 4.07 -15.24
CA THR A 81 9.11 5.43 -14.69
C THR A 81 9.41 5.53 -13.20
N ASN A 82 9.75 4.40 -12.56
CA ASN A 82 9.93 4.27 -11.11
C ASN A 82 8.75 4.88 -10.31
N SER A 83 7.52 4.65 -10.79
CA SER A 83 6.29 5.21 -10.22
C SER A 83 5.34 4.09 -9.78
N LEU A 84 4.43 4.40 -8.87
CA LEU A 84 3.31 3.51 -8.54
C LEU A 84 2.13 3.81 -9.45
N ILE A 85 1.44 2.79 -9.94
CA ILE A 85 0.11 2.94 -10.54
C ILE A 85 -0.89 2.31 -9.58
N ILE A 86 -1.79 3.15 -9.06
CA ILE A 86 -2.68 2.81 -7.94
C ILE A 86 -4.12 2.85 -8.41
N CYS A 87 -4.86 1.77 -8.15
CA CYS A 87 -6.31 1.72 -8.32
C CYS A 87 -6.98 2.42 -7.13
N ASP A 88 -7.18 3.73 -7.22
CA ASP A 88 -7.75 4.59 -6.18
C ASP A 88 -9.30 4.54 -6.24
N ALA A 89 -9.84 3.38 -5.83
CA ALA A 89 -11.20 2.96 -6.14
C ALA A 89 -12.27 3.89 -5.57
N GLY A 90 -12.10 4.40 -4.35
CA GLY A 90 -13.05 5.35 -3.74
C GLY A 90 -13.10 6.70 -4.46
N ASN A 91 -12.02 7.08 -5.14
CA ASN A 91 -11.98 8.26 -6.02
C ASN A 91 -12.34 7.95 -7.48
N ARG A 92 -12.65 6.68 -7.81
CA ARG A 92 -13.02 6.23 -9.16
C ARG A 92 -11.96 6.58 -10.21
N ARG A 93 -10.69 6.43 -9.86
CA ARG A 93 -9.57 6.74 -10.76
C ARG A 93 -8.44 5.74 -10.62
N VAL A 94 -7.57 5.73 -11.63
CA VAL A 94 -6.23 5.16 -11.53
C VAL A 94 -5.26 6.34 -11.50
N VAL A 95 -4.39 6.38 -10.51
CA VAL A 95 -3.43 7.47 -10.33
C VAL A 95 -2.01 6.95 -10.46
N ARG A 96 -1.17 7.70 -11.18
CA ARG A 96 0.28 7.53 -11.14
C ARG A 96 0.83 8.37 -10.00
N TRP A 97 1.64 7.76 -9.15
CA TRP A 97 2.28 8.40 -8.01
C TRP A 97 3.81 8.31 -8.19
N SER A 98 4.48 9.45 -8.11
CA SER A 98 5.92 9.60 -8.34
C SER A 98 6.59 10.31 -7.17
#